data_AF-A0A559MNI2-F1
#
_entry.id   AF-A0A559MNI2-F1
#
_cell.length_a   1.000
_cell.length_b   1.000
_cell.length_c   1.000
_cell.angle_alpha   90.00
_cell.angle_beta   90.00
_cell.angle_gamma   90.00
#
_symmetry.space_group_name_H-M   'P 1'
#
loop_
_entity.id
_entity.type
_entity.pdbx_description
1 polymer ?
#
loop_
_entity_poly.entity_id
_entity_poly.type
_entity_poly.pdbx_seq_one_letter_code
_entity_poly.pdbx_strand_id
1 'polypeptide(L)'
;MDISGKSHSTEKAKANSNRLGKHGRSETSLLPKSIRCDKNSPCSSCQIAKLPCGTTTVGRTESQPSATPDTNPQRQDLGLIQESVLEIKKRLERLEQSQQTPKHSFEVCVVTAERNAASAPCTTFQNEPSFQQQSTQASLSAEISAEEAKTGDSDQEIQYSLASLKSLLQGHNLPSSLNDLYFPCSTPRAPVEDIELPPMSLVVAALRKATVKLPPVILHNGFRDHMMLENLCKKVYFPARPSSKGEVTLMNGLLFYLLDAYSQEDQADLSSSDCATYAKLCEKNFCDGIQDYECLVTPTLENIQCLMMGAMKAQGDARPSLCWTLVSTGARLCQSLGYHRESEVARGPPDLADAKRHVFWMLYMIDKIMSLNLGRASSFPDYDIDVEVFSPNPNPSFWAWDKVLMAFIELCKLQGQMYDELYSARARRQPPEMRSRLIQERSASLFAWHVSLKKVQAHQTELEKQMSDFIRSIHSTHKTKTT
;
A
#
# COMPACT_ATOMS: atom_id res chain seq x y z
N MET A 1 48.70 20.86 24.86
CA MET A 1 48.77 20.66 26.32
C MET A 1 49.50 19.34 26.58
N ASP A 2 50.04 19.16 27.78
CA ASP A 2 51.19 18.31 28.03
C ASP A 2 50.86 17.12 28.98
N ILE A 3 51.86 16.25 29.22
CA ILE A 3 51.99 15.28 30.33
C ILE A 3 51.30 13.89 30.17
N SER A 4 52.15 12.88 29.94
CA SER A 4 52.21 11.50 30.53
C SER A 4 50.99 10.53 30.52
N GLY A 5 51.15 9.21 30.37
CA GLY A 5 52.32 8.38 30.01
C GLY A 5 52.43 7.02 30.75
N LYS A 6 52.99 5.99 30.08
CA LYS A 6 53.53 4.69 30.58
C LYS A 6 52.51 3.68 31.22
N SER A 7 52.25 2.50 30.63
CA SER A 7 53.01 1.20 30.67
C SER A 7 52.69 0.29 31.89
N HIS A 8 52.82 -1.06 31.91
CA HIS A 8 53.42 -2.05 31.00
C HIS A 8 52.89 -3.51 31.29
N SER A 9 52.73 -4.34 30.24
CA SER A 9 52.89 -5.83 30.15
C SER A 9 52.46 -6.89 31.22
N THR A 10 51.84 -7.99 30.73
CA THR A 10 52.04 -9.45 31.09
C THR A 10 51.58 -9.99 32.48
N GLU A 11 51.32 -11.30 32.74
CA GLU A 11 51.35 -12.53 31.90
C GLU A 11 50.24 -13.59 32.25
N LYS A 12 50.52 -14.91 32.11
CA LYS A 12 49.54 -16.04 32.01
C LYS A 12 49.29 -16.85 33.32
N ALA A 13 48.30 -17.75 33.24
CA ALA A 13 48.19 -19.08 33.88
C ALA A 13 47.54 -19.22 35.29
N LYS A 14 47.03 -20.40 35.75
CA LYS A 14 46.32 -21.56 35.12
C LYS A 14 45.88 -22.60 36.20
N ALA A 15 44.58 -22.94 36.28
CA ALA A 15 44.00 -24.11 37.00
C ALA A 15 44.15 -24.13 38.57
N ASN A 16 43.52 -25.01 39.39
CA ASN A 16 42.59 -26.14 39.14
C ASN A 16 41.74 -26.52 40.40
N SER A 17 40.66 -27.31 40.22
CA SER A 17 40.09 -28.30 41.20
C SER A 17 39.33 -27.80 42.46
N ASN A 18 38.41 -28.55 43.12
CA ASN A 18 37.84 -29.90 42.86
C ASN A 18 36.48 -30.18 43.57
N ARG A 19 35.86 -31.35 43.27
CA ARG A 19 34.69 -32.11 43.86
C ARG A 19 33.47 -32.16 42.90
N LEU A 20 33.03 -33.33 42.37
CA LEU A 20 32.51 -34.58 42.99
C LEU A 20 31.20 -34.34 43.77
N GLY A 21 30.03 -34.94 43.48
CA GLY A 21 29.52 -35.89 42.47
C GLY A 21 28.04 -36.23 42.83
N LYS A 22 27.17 -36.94 42.10
CA LYS A 22 27.15 -37.84 40.90
C LYS A 22 25.75 -37.66 40.22
N HIS A 23 25.06 -38.52 39.42
CA HIS A 23 25.27 -39.83 38.75
C HIS A 23 24.17 -40.05 37.66
N GLY A 24 24.40 -40.91 36.63
CA GLY A 24 23.35 -41.75 36.00
C GLY A 24 22.67 -41.35 34.66
N ARG A 25 23.00 -42.10 33.58
CA ARG A 25 22.33 -42.23 32.25
C ARG A 25 22.26 -40.97 31.34
N SER A 26 22.40 -41.04 30.01
CA SER A 26 22.72 -42.19 29.11
C SER A 26 23.57 -41.74 27.90
N GLU A 27 24.12 -42.71 27.14
CA GLU A 27 24.91 -42.55 25.91
C GLU A 27 24.19 -41.71 24.83
N THR A 28 24.79 -40.80 24.05
CA THR A 28 26.04 -40.80 23.23
C THR A 28 26.03 -41.67 21.97
N SER A 29 25.74 -41.05 20.81
CA SER A 29 25.99 -41.60 19.47
C SER A 29 27.02 -40.73 18.72
N LEU A 30 28.31 -41.07 18.88
CA LEU A 30 29.41 -40.43 18.15
C LEU A 30 29.47 -40.93 16.70
N LEU A 31 29.61 -40.01 15.73
CA LEU A 31 29.76 -40.33 14.31
C LEU A 31 31.05 -41.15 14.04
N PRO A 32 30.97 -42.36 13.45
CA PRO A 32 32.14 -43.11 13.05
C PRO A 32 32.90 -42.41 11.92
N LYS A 33 34.24 -42.40 12.00
CA LYS A 33 35.10 -41.91 10.91
C LYS A 33 34.98 -42.84 9.70
N SER A 34 34.88 -42.27 8.50
CA SER A 34 34.76 -43.04 7.26
C SER A 34 36.02 -43.86 6.98
N ILE A 35 35.88 -45.19 6.96
CA ILE A 35 36.95 -46.12 6.59
C ILE A 35 37.00 -46.21 5.06
N ARG A 36 38.19 -46.03 4.47
CA ARG A 36 38.37 -46.20 3.02
C ARG A 36 38.26 -47.67 2.63
N CYS A 37 37.49 -47.96 1.58
CA CYS A 37 37.50 -49.23 0.88
C CYS A 37 38.65 -49.25 -0.13
N ASP A 38 39.46 -50.30 -0.12
CA ASP A 38 40.54 -50.60 -1.06
C ASP A 38 40.04 -51.15 -2.42
N LYS A 39 38.72 -51.29 -2.58
CA LYS A 39 38.01 -51.76 -3.79
C LYS A 39 38.33 -53.20 -4.26
N ASN A 40 39.18 -53.92 -3.54
CA ASN A 40 39.26 -55.38 -3.65
C ASN A 40 37.93 -56.03 -3.23
N SER A 41 37.68 -57.27 -3.66
CA SER A 41 36.48 -58.03 -3.30
C SER A 41 36.84 -59.47 -2.88
N PRO A 42 36.70 -59.84 -1.59
CA PRO A 42 36.33 -58.96 -0.48
C PRO A 42 37.40 -57.89 -0.20
N CYS A 43 36.97 -56.72 0.25
CA CYS A 43 37.90 -55.63 0.58
C CYS A 43 38.58 -55.91 1.92
N SER A 44 39.82 -55.41 2.10
CA SER A 44 40.65 -55.73 3.27
C SER A 44 39.95 -55.41 4.59
N SER A 45 39.23 -54.29 4.65
CA SER A 45 38.45 -53.85 5.81
C SER A 45 37.28 -54.79 6.14
N CYS A 46 36.54 -55.25 5.12
CA CYS A 46 35.45 -56.22 5.31
C CYS A 46 35.97 -57.60 5.71
N GLN A 47 37.12 -58.02 5.17
CA GLN A 47 37.75 -59.29 5.48
C GLN A 47 38.23 -59.36 6.94
N ILE A 48 38.85 -58.28 7.44
CA ILE A 48 39.22 -58.13 8.86
C ILE A 48 37.96 -58.09 9.76
N ALA A 49 36.92 -57.36 9.36
CA ALA A 49 35.67 -57.27 10.10
C ALA A 49 34.78 -58.53 10.04
N LYS A 50 35.16 -59.53 9.22
CA LYS A 50 34.34 -60.71 8.88
C LYS A 50 32.94 -60.38 8.37
N LEU A 51 32.80 -59.25 7.66
CA LEU A 51 31.54 -58.81 7.04
C LEU A 51 31.49 -59.19 5.56
N PRO A 52 30.31 -59.55 5.01
CA PRO A 52 30.17 -59.81 3.58
C PRO A 52 30.43 -58.54 2.79
N CYS A 53 31.39 -58.61 1.87
CA CYS A 53 31.74 -57.50 0.99
C CYS A 53 30.98 -57.61 -0.34
N GLY A 54 30.23 -56.56 -0.69
CA GLY A 54 29.53 -56.51 -1.97
C GLY A 54 29.27 -55.07 -2.41
N THR A 55 29.42 -54.81 -3.70
CA THR A 55 29.00 -53.55 -4.35
C THR A 55 27.57 -53.71 -4.85
N THR A 56 26.64 -52.88 -4.38
CA THR A 56 25.20 -52.99 -4.68
C THR A 56 24.85 -52.51 -6.09
N THR A 57 25.28 -53.26 -7.10
CA THR A 57 25.00 -53.05 -8.52
C THR A 57 24.68 -54.40 -9.16
N VAL A 58 23.40 -54.81 -9.13
CA VAL A 58 22.97 -56.09 -9.71
C VAL A 58 21.89 -55.87 -10.76
N GLY A 59 22.27 -56.10 -12.00
CA GLY A 59 21.35 -56.27 -13.12
C GLY A 59 22.11 -56.49 -14.42
N ARG A 60 22.26 -57.75 -14.86
CA ARG A 60 22.24 -58.20 -16.28
C ARG A 60 22.47 -59.72 -16.47
N THR A 61 21.44 -60.35 -17.05
CA THR A 61 21.42 -61.35 -18.15
C THR A 61 22.14 -62.72 -18.08
N GLU A 62 21.58 -63.65 -18.89
CA GLU A 62 22.17 -64.88 -19.49
C GLU A 62 22.38 -66.12 -18.58
N SER A 63 22.18 -67.38 -19.03
CA SER A 63 21.71 -67.92 -20.33
C SER A 63 21.04 -69.33 -20.21
N GLN A 64 20.69 -69.93 -21.36
CA GLN A 64 19.91 -71.18 -21.59
C GLN A 64 20.56 -72.50 -21.09
N PRO A 65 19.83 -73.65 -21.01
CA PRO A 65 19.66 -74.53 -22.20
C PRO A 65 18.27 -75.22 -22.34
N SER A 66 18.09 -76.01 -23.42
CA SER A 66 16.79 -76.58 -23.87
C SER A 66 16.68 -78.11 -23.75
N ALA A 67 15.45 -78.63 -23.58
CA ALA A 67 15.07 -80.01 -23.89
C ALA A 67 13.55 -80.13 -24.16
N THR A 68 13.15 -81.17 -24.91
CA THR A 68 11.77 -81.58 -25.25
C THR A 68 11.57 -83.07 -24.86
N PRO A 69 10.40 -83.73 -25.00
CA PRO A 69 9.06 -83.27 -25.38
C PRO A 69 7.89 -83.70 -24.43
N ASP A 70 6.71 -83.16 -24.74
CA ASP A 70 5.35 -83.74 -24.65
C ASP A 70 4.55 -84.08 -23.36
N THR A 71 3.23 -83.87 -23.53
CA THR A 71 2.06 -84.40 -22.80
C THR A 71 2.03 -84.44 -21.25
N ASN A 72 1.27 -83.49 -20.65
CA ASN A 72 0.14 -83.83 -19.75
C ASN A 72 -0.79 -82.59 -19.50
N PRO A 73 -2.02 -82.75 -18.97
CA PRO A 73 -3.18 -81.94 -19.40
C PRO A 73 -3.47 -80.70 -18.53
N GLN A 74 -2.48 -79.81 -18.33
CA GLN A 74 -2.69 -78.55 -17.58
C GLN A 74 -2.85 -77.30 -18.47
N ARG A 75 -2.82 -77.46 -19.80
CA ARG A 75 -2.85 -76.34 -20.76
C ARG A 75 -4.23 -75.72 -21.03
N GLN A 76 -5.33 -76.43 -20.74
CA GLN A 76 -6.68 -75.89 -21.01
C GLN A 76 -7.09 -74.81 -19.99
N ASP A 77 -6.90 -75.06 -18.68
CA ASP A 77 -7.13 -74.03 -17.66
C ASP A 77 -6.17 -72.84 -17.81
N LEU A 78 -4.90 -73.08 -18.15
CA LEU A 78 -3.95 -71.97 -18.40
C LEU A 78 -4.39 -71.08 -19.56
N GLY A 79 -5.03 -71.63 -20.60
CA GLY A 79 -5.58 -70.84 -21.72
C GLY A 79 -6.71 -69.92 -21.28
N LEU A 80 -7.70 -70.46 -20.56
CA LEU A 80 -8.83 -69.70 -20.02
C LEU A 80 -8.38 -68.64 -18.99
N ILE A 81 -7.36 -68.95 -18.19
CA ILE A 81 -6.72 -67.99 -17.29
C ILE A 81 -5.95 -66.92 -18.08
N GLN A 82 -5.24 -67.26 -19.15
CA GLN A 82 -4.55 -66.25 -19.98
C GLN A 82 -5.53 -65.31 -20.69
N GLU A 83 -6.63 -65.81 -21.26
CA GLU A 83 -7.67 -64.94 -21.84
C GLU A 83 -8.33 -64.06 -20.76
N SER A 84 -8.65 -64.64 -19.60
CA SER A 84 -9.20 -63.88 -18.46
C SER A 84 -8.24 -62.80 -17.97
N VAL A 85 -6.94 -63.10 -17.85
CA VAL A 85 -5.90 -62.14 -17.45
C VAL A 85 -5.66 -61.08 -18.54
N LEU A 86 -5.77 -61.42 -19.82
CA LEU A 86 -5.68 -60.45 -20.92
C LEU A 86 -6.90 -59.51 -20.97
N GLU A 87 -8.12 -60.03 -20.77
CA GLU A 87 -9.33 -59.20 -20.69
C GLU A 87 -9.33 -58.35 -19.40
N ILE A 88 -8.88 -58.89 -18.27
CA ILE A 88 -8.66 -58.12 -17.03
C ILE A 88 -7.59 -57.05 -17.24
N LYS A 89 -6.46 -57.35 -17.89
CA LYS A 89 -5.42 -56.35 -18.22
C LYS A 89 -5.97 -55.28 -19.16
N LYS A 90 -6.74 -55.65 -20.18
CA LYS A 90 -7.40 -54.73 -21.12
C LYS A 90 -8.56 -53.94 -20.50
N ARG A 91 -9.09 -54.36 -19.34
CA ARG A 91 -10.02 -53.58 -18.51
C ARG A 91 -9.27 -52.68 -17.54
N LEU A 92 -8.18 -53.14 -16.94
CA LEU A 92 -7.29 -52.33 -16.11
C LEU A 92 -6.65 -51.20 -16.93
N GLU A 93 -6.10 -51.46 -18.11
CA GLU A 93 -5.54 -50.42 -19.00
C GLU A 93 -6.60 -49.37 -19.40
N ARG A 94 -7.86 -49.79 -19.60
CA ARG A 94 -8.98 -48.85 -19.86
C ARG A 94 -9.41 -48.09 -18.60
N LEU A 95 -9.36 -48.72 -17.42
CA LEU A 95 -9.62 -48.05 -16.15
C LEU A 95 -8.48 -47.10 -15.76
N GLU A 96 -7.23 -47.44 -16.03
CA GLU A 96 -6.05 -46.58 -15.85
C GLU A 96 -6.07 -45.41 -16.83
N GLN A 97 -6.45 -45.62 -18.10
CA GLN A 97 -6.68 -44.50 -19.02
C GLN A 97 -7.90 -43.64 -18.61
N SER A 98 -8.92 -44.23 -17.99
CA SER A 98 -10.08 -43.51 -17.43
C SER A 98 -9.84 -42.91 -16.03
N GLN A 99 -8.75 -43.26 -15.36
CA GLN A 99 -8.39 -42.81 -14.01
C GLN A 99 -6.96 -42.27 -13.91
N GLN A 100 -6.35 -41.91 -15.05
CA GLN A 100 -5.13 -41.08 -15.11
C GLN A 100 -5.45 -39.60 -14.79
N THR A 101 -6.12 -39.40 -13.66
CA THR A 101 -5.90 -38.22 -12.83
C THR A 101 -4.57 -38.44 -12.10
N PRO A 102 -3.53 -37.61 -12.34
CA PRO A 102 -2.22 -37.84 -11.76
C PRO A 102 -2.21 -37.53 -10.25
N LYS A 103 -2.25 -38.58 -9.42
CA LYS A 103 -1.75 -38.51 -8.04
C LYS A 103 -0.23 -38.27 -8.09
N HIS A 104 0.37 -37.28 -7.47
CA HIS A 104 -0.18 -36.15 -6.71
C HIS A 104 0.18 -34.83 -7.40
N SER A 105 -0.82 -34.02 -7.74
CA SER A 105 -0.71 -32.62 -7.31
C SER A 105 -0.90 -32.57 -5.78
N PHE A 106 -0.52 -31.46 -5.15
CA PHE A 106 -1.31 -31.07 -3.98
C PHE A 106 -2.76 -30.96 -4.45
N GLU A 107 -3.71 -31.54 -3.72
CA GLU A 107 -5.11 -31.18 -3.93
C GLU A 107 -5.24 -29.75 -3.39
N VAL A 108 -4.90 -28.78 -4.24
CA VAL A 108 -5.07 -27.37 -3.97
C VAL A 108 -6.56 -27.21 -3.78
N CYS A 109 -6.98 -27.09 -2.52
CA CYS A 109 -8.32 -26.64 -2.21
C CYS A 109 -8.42 -25.24 -2.81
N VAL A 110 -9.00 -25.15 -4.00
CA VAL A 110 -9.28 -23.88 -4.69
C VAL A 110 -10.44 -23.25 -3.94
N VAL A 111 -10.14 -22.76 -2.75
CA VAL A 111 -10.98 -21.81 -2.03
C VAL A 111 -11.04 -20.60 -2.94
N THR A 112 -12.13 -20.48 -3.68
CA THR A 112 -12.53 -19.25 -4.35
C THR A 112 -12.80 -18.22 -3.26
N ALA A 113 -11.72 -17.58 -2.81
CA ALA A 113 -11.74 -16.51 -1.84
C ALA A 113 -12.39 -15.29 -2.51
N GLU A 114 -13.72 -15.28 -2.53
CA GLU A 114 -14.49 -14.10 -2.89
C GLU A 114 -14.04 -12.95 -1.98
N ARG A 115 -13.45 -11.90 -2.57
CA ARG A 115 -13.14 -10.65 -1.85
C ARG A 115 -14.36 -10.06 -1.15
N ASN A 116 -15.56 -10.46 -1.59
CA ASN A 116 -16.86 -9.96 -1.15
C ASN A 116 -17.64 -10.99 -0.32
N ALA A 117 -17.02 -12.10 0.11
CA ALA A 117 -17.63 -13.01 1.08
C ALA A 117 -17.99 -12.20 2.34
N ALA A 118 -19.28 -12.21 2.71
CA ALA A 118 -19.84 -11.30 3.71
C ALA A 118 -19.39 -11.63 5.15
N SER A 119 -18.13 -11.33 5.47
CA SER A 119 -17.66 -11.25 6.85
C SER A 119 -18.53 -10.25 7.62
N ALA A 120 -18.87 -10.57 8.88
CA ALA A 120 -19.68 -9.69 9.72
C ALA A 120 -19.11 -8.26 9.73
N PRO A 121 -19.94 -7.22 9.54
CA PRO A 121 -19.48 -5.86 9.23
C PRO A 121 -18.61 -5.31 10.36
N CYS A 122 -17.29 -5.30 10.12
CA CYS A 122 -16.31 -4.80 11.06
C CYS A 122 -16.37 -3.27 11.10
N THR A 123 -17.08 -2.72 12.08
CA THR A 123 -17.21 -1.26 12.27
C THR A 123 -15.85 -0.65 12.55
N THR A 124 -15.31 0.12 11.60
CA THR A 124 -13.98 0.72 11.75
C THR A 124 -14.01 1.79 12.85
N PHE A 125 -13.27 1.55 13.94
CA PHE A 125 -13.32 2.36 15.16
C PHE A 125 -13.09 3.86 14.90
N GLN A 126 -13.94 4.71 15.49
CA GLN A 126 -13.75 6.15 15.62
C GLN A 126 -13.76 6.49 17.12
N ASN A 127 -12.92 7.43 17.60
CA ASN A 127 -13.11 7.94 18.96
C ASN A 127 -14.22 8.98 18.99
N GLU A 128 -14.96 9.01 20.09
CA GLU A 128 -15.80 10.14 20.41
C GLU A 128 -14.99 11.34 20.93
N PRO A 129 -15.38 12.59 20.59
CA PRO A 129 -16.30 12.95 19.52
C PRO A 129 -15.55 13.06 18.18
N SER A 130 -15.94 12.26 17.17
CA SER A 130 -15.45 12.46 15.79
C SER A 130 -16.20 13.61 15.11
N PHE A 131 -15.66 14.19 14.03
CA PHE A 131 -16.38 15.23 13.27
C PHE A 131 -17.72 14.70 12.73
N GLN A 132 -17.77 13.43 12.33
CA GLN A 132 -19.01 12.78 11.89
C GLN A 132 -20.07 12.78 13.02
N GLN A 133 -19.68 12.40 14.25
CA GLN A 133 -20.58 12.46 15.41
C GLN A 133 -20.97 13.89 15.79
N GLN A 134 -20.04 14.86 15.77
CA GLN A 134 -20.36 16.26 16.03
C GLN A 134 -21.32 16.83 14.98
N SER A 135 -21.18 16.44 13.72
CA SER A 135 -22.13 16.78 12.65
C SER A 135 -23.51 16.18 12.95
N THR A 136 -23.61 14.89 13.29
CA THR A 136 -24.89 14.27 13.68
C THR A 136 -25.52 14.95 14.90
N GLN A 137 -24.73 15.26 15.93
CA GLN A 137 -25.21 15.94 17.13
C GLN A 137 -25.66 17.38 16.83
N ALA A 138 -24.94 18.10 15.97
CA ALA A 138 -25.33 19.44 15.54
C ALA A 138 -26.64 19.43 14.72
N SER A 139 -26.80 18.46 13.82
CA SER A 139 -28.05 18.26 13.08
C SER A 139 -29.23 17.92 14.00
N LEU A 140 -29.03 17.03 14.98
CA LEU A 140 -30.06 16.72 16.00
C LEU A 140 -30.39 17.93 16.89
N SER A 141 -29.40 18.75 17.22
CA SER A 141 -29.61 19.98 18.02
C SER A 141 -30.39 21.03 17.21
N ALA A 142 -30.07 21.19 15.93
CA ALA A 142 -30.81 22.07 15.01
C ALA A 142 -32.24 21.56 14.74
N GLU A 143 -32.44 20.24 14.67
CA GLU A 143 -33.77 19.60 14.58
C GLU A 143 -34.62 19.93 15.82
N ILE A 144 -34.08 19.77 17.04
CA ILE A 144 -34.77 20.16 18.28
C ILE A 144 -35.13 21.66 18.27
N SER A 145 -34.17 22.54 17.98
CA SER A 145 -34.44 23.98 17.95
C SER A 145 -35.43 24.41 16.86
N ALA A 146 -35.53 23.67 15.75
CA ALA A 146 -36.56 23.88 14.74
C ALA A 146 -37.94 23.36 15.19
N GLU A 147 -38.00 22.21 15.86
CA GLU A 147 -39.23 21.69 16.46
C GLU A 147 -39.74 22.55 17.65
N GLU A 148 -38.87 23.30 18.32
CA GLU A 148 -39.25 24.26 19.37
C GLU A 148 -39.75 25.59 18.79
N ALA A 149 -39.27 26.01 17.62
CA ALA A 149 -39.55 27.31 16.99
C ALA A 149 -40.90 27.42 16.25
N LYS A 150 -41.91 26.63 16.61
CA LYS A 150 -43.20 26.45 15.90
C LYS A 150 -44.08 27.71 15.86
N THR A 151 -43.81 28.61 14.91
CA THR A 151 -44.70 29.73 14.55
C THR A 151 -44.62 30.13 13.06
N GLY A 152 -45.24 29.36 12.15
CA GLY A 152 -45.75 29.94 10.89
C GLY A 152 -45.58 29.12 9.61
N ASP A 153 -46.08 29.68 8.52
CA ASP A 153 -46.27 29.03 7.20
C ASP A 153 -44.97 28.52 6.54
N SER A 154 -43.80 29.03 6.97
CA SER A 154 -42.48 28.53 6.54
C SER A 154 -42.13 27.13 7.09
N ASP A 155 -42.90 26.59 8.04
CA ASP A 155 -42.66 25.29 8.67
C ASP A 155 -42.52 24.15 7.65
N GLN A 156 -43.28 24.15 6.54
CA GLN A 156 -43.22 23.04 5.57
C GLN A 156 -41.91 22.94 4.78
N GLU A 157 -41.34 24.07 4.35
CA GLU A 157 -40.08 24.07 3.58
C GLU A 157 -38.89 23.70 4.49
N ILE A 158 -38.92 24.15 5.75
CA ILE A 158 -37.94 23.80 6.78
C ILE A 158 -38.06 22.31 7.13
N GLN A 159 -39.28 21.80 7.37
CA GLN A 159 -39.51 20.37 7.65
C GLN A 159 -39.15 19.47 6.47
N TYR A 160 -39.43 19.87 5.23
CA TYR A 160 -39.01 19.12 4.05
C TYR A 160 -37.48 19.11 3.89
N SER A 161 -36.82 20.25 4.14
CA SER A 161 -35.36 20.35 4.11
C SER A 161 -34.71 19.51 5.22
N LEU A 162 -35.26 19.54 6.43
CA LEU A 162 -34.84 18.68 7.55
C LEU A 162 -35.09 17.20 7.24
N ALA A 163 -36.25 16.82 6.69
CA ALA A 163 -36.54 15.44 6.31
C ALA A 163 -35.63 14.92 5.18
N SER A 164 -35.29 15.78 4.22
CA SER A 164 -34.32 15.49 3.16
C SER A 164 -32.91 15.32 3.71
N LEU A 165 -32.45 16.25 4.56
CA LEU A 165 -31.17 16.16 5.28
C LEU A 165 -31.12 14.92 6.20
N LYS A 166 -32.23 14.57 6.85
CA LYS A 166 -32.40 13.39 7.69
C LYS A 166 -32.37 12.11 6.86
N SER A 167 -32.94 12.09 5.66
CA SER A 167 -32.80 10.99 4.70
C SER A 167 -31.34 10.83 4.25
N LEU A 168 -30.63 11.93 3.97
CA LEU A 168 -29.20 11.92 3.66
C LEU A 168 -28.33 11.42 4.84
N LEU A 169 -28.61 11.85 6.06
CA LEU A 169 -27.84 11.50 7.27
C LEU A 169 -28.18 10.11 7.82
N GLN A 170 -29.45 9.67 7.74
CA GLN A 170 -29.90 8.34 8.18
C GLN A 170 -29.75 7.28 7.07
N GLY A 171 -29.57 7.71 5.81
CA GLY A 171 -29.12 6.87 4.70
C GLY A 171 -27.75 6.21 4.92
N HIS A 172 -27.02 6.61 5.96
CA HIS A 172 -25.83 5.93 6.47
C HIS A 172 -26.09 4.58 7.19
N ASN A 173 -27.16 3.86 6.81
CA ASN A 173 -27.07 2.39 6.68
C ASN A 173 -26.10 2.08 5.53
N LEU A 174 -24.81 2.31 5.82
CA LEU A 174 -23.75 2.43 4.84
C LEU A 174 -23.66 1.14 3.99
N PRO A 175 -23.75 1.21 2.65
CA PRO A 175 -23.38 0.06 1.85
C PRO A 175 -21.92 -0.27 2.17
N SER A 176 -21.59 -1.56 2.33
CA SER A 176 -20.26 -2.03 2.74
C SER A 176 -19.14 -1.40 1.90
N SER A 177 -19.45 -1.10 0.64
CA SER A 177 -18.61 -0.43 -0.36
C SER A 177 -17.99 0.91 0.05
N LEU A 178 -18.44 1.60 1.12
CA LEU A 178 -17.77 2.81 1.63
C LEU A 178 -16.73 2.53 2.75
N ASN A 179 -16.77 1.35 3.38
CA ASN A 179 -15.68 0.86 4.23
C ASN A 179 -14.63 0.05 3.45
N ASP A 180 -14.98 -0.47 2.27
CA ASP A 180 -14.11 -1.26 1.42
C ASP A 180 -12.77 -0.57 1.09
N LEU A 181 -11.67 -1.22 1.45
CA LEU A 181 -10.30 -0.71 1.32
C LEU A 181 -9.71 -0.92 -0.09
N TYR A 182 -10.52 -0.72 -1.13
CA TYR A 182 -10.12 -0.78 -2.53
C TYR A 182 -10.86 0.28 -3.39
N PHE A 183 -10.41 0.51 -4.63
CA PHE A 183 -11.09 1.41 -5.57
C PHE A 183 -11.94 0.63 -6.58
N PRO A 184 -13.23 0.99 -6.81
CA PRO A 184 -14.11 0.27 -7.75
C PRO A 184 -13.70 0.26 -9.23
N CYS A 185 -12.78 1.14 -9.65
CA CYS A 185 -12.14 1.12 -10.97
C CYS A 185 -11.31 -0.15 -11.24
N SER A 186 -10.98 -0.92 -10.20
CA SER A 186 -10.09 -2.07 -10.32
C SER A 186 -10.79 -3.36 -10.69
N THR A 187 -10.19 -4.07 -11.64
CA THR A 187 -10.68 -5.38 -12.10
C THR A 187 -10.04 -6.54 -11.32
N PRO A 188 -10.71 -7.69 -11.18
CA PRO A 188 -10.07 -8.93 -10.75
C PRO A 188 -8.82 -9.23 -11.59
N ARG A 189 -7.72 -9.62 -10.93
CA ARG A 189 -6.39 -9.72 -11.52
C ARG A 189 -6.31 -10.85 -12.55
N ALA A 190 -6.36 -10.51 -13.84
CA ALA A 190 -5.97 -11.41 -14.92
C ALA A 190 -4.46 -11.76 -14.82
N PRO A 191 -4.03 -12.97 -15.22
CA PRO A 191 -2.65 -13.41 -15.10
C PRO A 191 -1.77 -12.86 -16.22
N VAL A 192 -1.20 -11.67 -16.00
CA VAL A 192 -0.15 -11.04 -16.83
C VAL A 192 -0.62 -10.71 -18.26
N GLU A 193 -1.36 -9.61 -18.38
CA GLU A 193 -1.53 -8.88 -19.64
C GLU A 193 -0.63 -7.64 -19.63
N ASP A 194 -0.17 -7.21 -20.80
CA ASP A 194 0.58 -5.95 -20.96
C ASP A 194 -0.31 -4.76 -20.56
N ILE A 195 0.25 -3.82 -19.80
CA ILE A 195 -0.49 -2.63 -19.36
C ILE A 195 -0.73 -1.74 -20.58
N GLU A 196 -1.98 -1.57 -20.99
CA GLU A 196 -2.35 -0.65 -22.06
C GLU A 196 -2.00 0.79 -21.66
N LEU A 197 -1.25 1.49 -22.51
CA LEU A 197 -0.77 2.85 -22.28
C LEU A 197 -1.35 3.82 -23.33
N PRO A 198 -1.64 5.08 -22.96
CA PRO A 198 -2.07 6.09 -23.92
C PRO A 198 -1.11 6.28 -25.11
N PRO A 199 -1.61 6.65 -26.31
CA PRO A 199 -0.77 6.97 -27.47
C PRO A 199 0.30 8.00 -27.15
N MET A 200 1.54 7.70 -27.53
CA MET A 200 2.70 8.55 -27.27
C MET A 200 2.54 9.96 -27.88
N SER A 201 1.82 10.09 -29.00
CA SER A 201 1.45 11.37 -29.60
C SER A 201 0.63 12.26 -28.65
N LEU A 202 -0.36 11.69 -27.96
CA LEU A 202 -1.17 12.37 -26.95
C LEU A 202 -0.34 12.75 -25.73
N VAL A 203 0.50 11.83 -25.22
CA VAL A 203 1.36 12.09 -24.06
C VAL A 203 2.38 13.20 -24.35
N VAL A 204 3.00 13.20 -25.54
CA VAL A 204 3.91 14.28 -25.96
C VAL A 204 3.19 15.62 -26.13
N ALA A 205 1.95 15.63 -26.63
CA ALA A 205 1.15 16.85 -26.73
C ALA A 205 0.74 17.38 -25.33
N ALA A 206 0.31 16.51 -24.42
CA ALA A 206 -0.01 16.85 -23.03
C ALA A 206 1.23 17.37 -22.28
N LEU A 207 2.39 16.74 -22.45
CA LEU A 207 3.66 17.22 -21.88
C LEU A 207 4.06 18.60 -22.42
N ARG A 208 3.89 18.87 -23.73
CA ARG A 208 4.12 20.21 -24.31
C ARG A 208 3.18 21.27 -23.73
N LYS A 209 1.91 20.93 -23.47
CA LYS A 209 0.98 21.83 -22.76
C LYS A 209 1.41 22.04 -21.30
N ALA A 210 1.92 21.00 -20.64
CA ALA A 210 2.43 21.03 -19.27
C ALA A 210 3.70 21.88 -19.08
N THR A 211 4.52 22.10 -20.12
CA THR A 211 5.65 23.05 -20.05
C THR A 211 5.21 24.51 -19.98
N VAL A 212 3.98 24.82 -20.44
CA VAL A 212 3.40 26.18 -20.45
C VAL A 212 2.43 26.38 -19.28
N LYS A 213 1.57 25.39 -19.01
CA LYS A 213 0.54 25.45 -17.97
C LYS A 213 0.33 24.09 -17.32
N LEU A 214 0.92 23.90 -16.14
CA LEU A 214 0.67 22.73 -15.30
C LEU A 214 -0.67 22.90 -14.54
N PRO A 215 -1.56 21.90 -14.47
CA PRO A 215 -2.85 22.04 -13.79
C PRO A 215 -2.72 22.30 -12.27
N PRO A 216 -3.62 23.08 -11.64
CA PRO A 216 -3.62 23.34 -10.20
C PRO A 216 -3.59 22.09 -9.32
N VAL A 217 -4.25 21.00 -9.75
CA VAL A 217 -4.23 19.72 -9.01
C VAL A 217 -2.84 19.06 -8.99
N ILE A 218 -2.03 19.22 -10.04
CA ILE A 218 -0.66 18.70 -10.07
C ILE A 218 0.24 19.54 -9.14
N LEU A 219 0.06 20.87 -9.15
CA LEU A 219 0.80 21.81 -8.30
C LEU A 219 0.48 21.64 -6.81
N HIS A 220 -0.81 21.49 -6.46
CA HIS A 220 -1.24 21.22 -5.09
C HIS A 220 -0.65 19.90 -4.53
N ASN A 221 -0.44 18.91 -5.39
CA ASN A 221 0.18 17.63 -5.01
C ASN A 221 1.72 17.71 -4.83
N GLY A 222 2.33 18.91 -4.93
CA GLY A 222 3.78 19.12 -4.78
C GLY A 222 4.62 18.76 -6.01
N PHE A 223 4.00 18.42 -7.15
CA PHE A 223 4.70 18.16 -8.40
C PHE A 223 4.97 19.50 -9.12
N ARG A 224 6.14 20.09 -8.80
CA ARG A 224 6.53 21.46 -9.18
C ARG A 224 6.98 21.66 -10.63
N ASP A 225 7.11 20.60 -11.41
CA ASP A 225 7.51 20.66 -12.81
C ASP A 225 6.89 19.52 -13.63
N HIS A 226 7.04 19.62 -14.95
CA HIS A 226 6.70 18.57 -15.91
C HIS A 226 7.87 17.57 -16.10
N MET A 227 9.09 17.90 -15.68
CA MET A 227 10.29 17.10 -15.94
C MET A 227 10.25 15.76 -15.19
N MET A 228 9.69 15.72 -13.98
CA MET A 228 9.46 14.46 -13.27
C MET A 228 8.54 13.53 -14.08
N LEU A 229 7.42 14.03 -14.60
CA LEU A 229 6.49 13.26 -15.42
C LEU A 229 7.10 12.89 -16.78
N GLU A 230 7.80 13.81 -17.43
CA GLU A 230 8.51 13.55 -18.69
C GLU A 230 9.57 12.44 -18.52
N ASN A 231 10.30 12.45 -17.41
CA ASN A 231 11.30 11.42 -17.10
C ASN A 231 10.65 10.07 -16.77
N LEU A 232 9.51 10.04 -16.07
CA LEU A 232 8.72 8.81 -15.88
C LEU A 232 8.19 8.27 -17.22
N CYS A 233 7.60 9.12 -18.07
CA CYS A 233 7.17 8.75 -19.41
C CYS A 233 8.33 8.21 -20.26
N LYS A 234 9.52 8.84 -20.23
CA LYS A 234 10.72 8.32 -20.90
C LYS A 234 11.10 6.91 -20.41
N LYS A 235 11.14 6.68 -19.09
CA LYS A 235 11.45 5.36 -18.50
C LYS A 235 10.46 4.28 -18.92
N VAL A 236 9.15 4.60 -18.92
CA VAL A 236 8.08 3.61 -19.11
C VAL A 236 7.81 3.32 -20.59
N TYR A 237 7.82 4.35 -21.46
CA TYR A 237 7.61 4.17 -22.91
C TYR A 237 8.88 3.76 -23.66
N PHE A 238 10.06 4.08 -23.14
CA PHE A 238 11.36 3.68 -23.72
C PHE A 238 12.25 2.99 -22.68
N PRO A 239 11.86 1.81 -22.16
CA PRO A 239 12.54 1.13 -21.06
C PRO A 239 13.91 0.57 -21.47
N ALA A 240 14.97 1.34 -21.23
CA ALA A 240 16.36 0.85 -21.27
C ALA A 240 16.65 -0.19 -20.15
N ARG A 241 15.77 -0.28 -19.15
CA ARG A 241 15.67 -1.31 -18.11
C ARG A 241 14.18 -1.49 -17.78
N PRO A 242 13.74 -2.65 -17.25
CA PRO A 242 12.36 -2.80 -16.77
C PRO A 242 12.00 -1.70 -15.76
N SER A 243 10.86 -1.03 -15.97
CA SER A 243 10.32 -0.07 -15.01
C SER A 243 9.74 -0.82 -13.80
N SER A 244 9.90 -0.28 -12.60
CA SER A 244 9.26 -0.80 -11.39
C SER A 244 7.74 -0.60 -11.41
N LYS A 245 7.01 -1.41 -10.63
CA LYS A 245 5.55 -1.28 -10.50
C LYS A 245 5.15 0.11 -10.01
N GLY A 246 5.96 0.71 -9.11
CA GLY A 246 5.81 2.08 -8.63
C GLY A 246 5.93 3.13 -9.73
N GLU A 247 6.97 3.09 -10.56
CA GLU A 247 7.18 4.06 -11.66
C GLU A 247 6.03 4.05 -12.68
N VAL A 248 5.56 2.85 -13.07
CA VAL A 248 4.42 2.71 -14.00
C VAL A 248 3.12 3.19 -13.36
N THR A 249 2.89 2.86 -12.08
CA THR A 249 1.70 3.32 -11.33
C THR A 249 1.70 4.84 -11.21
N LEU A 250 2.83 5.44 -10.82
CA LEU A 250 2.97 6.89 -10.64
C LEU A 250 2.79 7.66 -11.95
N MET A 251 3.36 7.17 -13.05
CA MET A 251 3.16 7.75 -14.37
C MET A 251 1.67 7.77 -14.74
N ASN A 252 0.95 6.66 -14.54
CA ASN A 252 -0.49 6.61 -14.82
C ASN A 252 -1.28 7.54 -13.88
N GLY A 253 -0.95 7.61 -12.58
CA GLY A 253 -1.59 8.54 -11.66
C GLY A 253 -1.40 10.02 -12.06
N LEU A 254 -0.20 10.39 -12.51
CA LEU A 254 0.10 11.75 -12.99
C LEU A 254 -0.57 12.06 -14.34
N LEU A 255 -0.56 11.12 -15.28
CA LEU A 255 -1.26 11.27 -16.57
C LEU A 255 -2.78 11.36 -16.39
N PHE A 256 -3.36 10.63 -15.43
CA PHE A 256 -4.78 10.75 -15.09
C PHE A 256 -5.16 12.20 -14.73
N TYR A 257 -4.53 12.78 -13.70
CA TYR A 257 -4.84 14.15 -13.28
C TYR A 257 -4.50 15.21 -14.34
N LEU A 258 -3.49 14.96 -15.18
CA LEU A 258 -3.12 15.86 -16.27
C LEU A 258 -4.17 15.85 -17.40
N LEU A 259 -4.56 14.66 -17.86
CA LEU A 259 -5.50 14.48 -18.96
C LEU A 259 -6.94 14.77 -18.54
N ASP A 260 -7.34 14.45 -17.31
CA ASP A 260 -8.66 14.84 -16.77
C ASP A 260 -8.78 16.37 -16.75
N ALA A 261 -7.80 17.07 -16.16
CA ALA A 261 -7.80 18.54 -16.13
C ALA A 261 -7.83 19.17 -17.54
N TYR A 262 -7.05 18.65 -18.50
CA TYR A 262 -7.08 19.14 -19.88
C TYR A 262 -8.34 18.74 -20.66
N SER A 263 -9.05 17.68 -20.29
CA SER A 263 -10.34 17.34 -20.93
C SER A 263 -11.43 18.37 -20.63
N GLN A 264 -11.34 19.06 -19.49
CA GLN A 264 -12.25 20.12 -19.06
C GLN A 264 -11.86 21.52 -19.62
N GLU A 265 -10.79 21.64 -20.41
CA GLU A 265 -10.35 22.90 -21.00
C GLU A 265 -10.75 23.02 -22.47
N ASP A 266 -11.48 24.09 -22.80
CA ASP A 266 -12.11 24.36 -24.10
C ASP A 266 -11.09 24.88 -25.17
N GLN A 267 -9.91 24.25 -25.24
CA GLN A 267 -8.79 24.65 -26.10
C GLN A 267 -8.43 23.60 -27.15
N ALA A 268 -8.38 24.03 -28.42
CA ALA A 268 -8.27 23.17 -29.60
C ALA A 268 -6.92 22.41 -29.79
N ASP A 269 -5.90 22.66 -28.97
CA ASP A 269 -4.57 22.02 -29.10
C ASP A 269 -4.58 20.51 -28.78
N LEU A 270 -5.60 20.05 -28.05
CA LEU A 270 -5.80 18.67 -27.63
C LEU A 270 -7.27 18.28 -27.80
N SER A 271 -7.51 17.07 -28.31
CA SER A 271 -8.87 16.50 -28.35
C SER A 271 -9.34 16.21 -26.92
N SER A 272 -10.33 16.98 -26.44
CA SER A 272 -10.96 16.79 -25.13
C SER A 272 -11.53 15.36 -24.97
N SER A 273 -12.11 14.81 -26.04
CA SER A 273 -12.64 13.43 -26.06
C SER A 273 -11.53 12.38 -25.85
N ASP A 274 -10.37 12.55 -26.49
CA ASP A 274 -9.24 11.63 -26.30
C ASP A 274 -8.63 11.83 -24.90
N CYS A 275 -8.50 13.06 -24.42
CA CYS A 275 -8.04 13.35 -23.06
C CYS A 275 -8.95 12.68 -22.02
N ALA A 276 -10.28 12.81 -22.13
CA ALA A 276 -11.23 12.16 -21.22
C ALA A 276 -11.19 10.62 -21.30
N THR A 277 -10.92 10.07 -22.48
CA THR A 277 -10.82 8.60 -22.69
C THR A 277 -9.55 8.05 -22.05
N TYR A 278 -8.40 8.65 -22.34
CA TYR A 278 -7.12 8.19 -21.81
C TYR A 278 -6.89 8.60 -20.34
N ALA A 279 -7.56 9.63 -19.83
CA ALA A 279 -7.65 9.90 -18.40
C ALA A 279 -8.28 8.73 -17.64
N LYS A 280 -9.38 8.13 -18.16
CA LYS A 280 -10.03 6.95 -17.55
C LYS A 280 -9.15 5.70 -17.59
N LEU A 281 -8.41 5.48 -18.70
CA LEU A 281 -7.41 4.41 -18.77
C LEU A 281 -6.31 4.60 -17.71
N CYS A 282 -5.79 5.83 -17.59
CA CYS A 282 -4.80 6.18 -16.58
C CYS A 282 -5.35 6.05 -15.15
N GLU A 283 -6.60 6.44 -14.90
CA GLU A 283 -7.29 6.26 -13.61
C GLU A 283 -7.34 4.77 -13.25
N LYS A 284 -7.80 3.92 -14.18
CA LYS A 284 -7.83 2.46 -14.02
C LYS A 284 -6.46 1.87 -13.71
N ASN A 285 -5.46 2.16 -14.55
CA ASN A 285 -4.09 1.67 -14.39
C ASN A 285 -3.49 2.11 -13.04
N PHE A 286 -3.81 3.32 -12.58
CA PHE A 286 -3.44 3.81 -11.27
C PHE A 286 -4.17 3.07 -10.13
N CYS A 287 -5.49 2.85 -10.24
CA CYS A 287 -6.30 2.09 -9.28
C CYS A 287 -5.78 0.65 -9.10
N ASP A 288 -5.43 -0.01 -10.21
CA ASP A 288 -4.89 -1.38 -10.24
C ASP A 288 -3.44 -1.43 -9.75
N GLY A 289 -2.65 -0.39 -10.05
CA GLY A 289 -1.26 -0.26 -9.59
C GLY A 289 -1.14 -0.04 -8.09
N ILE A 290 -1.92 0.88 -7.50
CA ILE A 290 -1.85 1.20 -6.06
C ILE A 290 -2.36 0.07 -5.17
N GLN A 291 -3.18 -0.84 -5.70
CA GLN A 291 -3.66 -2.04 -5.00
C GLN A 291 -2.73 -3.25 -5.14
N ASP A 292 -1.61 -3.12 -5.86
CA ASP A 292 -0.60 -4.18 -5.86
C ASP A 292 0.16 -4.21 -4.52
N TYR A 293 0.42 -5.41 -4.03
CA TYR A 293 1.17 -5.64 -2.80
C TYR A 293 2.55 -4.95 -2.84
N GLU A 294 3.25 -4.98 -3.98
CA GLU A 294 4.57 -4.35 -4.13
C GLU A 294 4.52 -2.84 -3.85
N CYS A 295 3.49 -2.15 -4.36
CA CYS A 295 3.27 -0.71 -4.17
C CYS A 295 2.91 -0.36 -2.72
N LEU A 296 2.24 -1.27 -2.00
CA LEU A 296 1.81 -1.07 -0.62
C LEU A 296 2.90 -1.35 0.42
N VAL A 297 3.90 -2.18 0.11
CA VAL A 297 4.94 -2.58 1.10
C VAL A 297 6.36 -2.17 0.77
N THR A 298 6.70 -1.91 -0.50
CA THR A 298 8.09 -1.64 -0.90
C THR A 298 8.42 -0.17 -0.69
N PRO A 299 9.40 0.20 0.16
CA PRO A 299 9.71 1.59 0.43
C PRO A 299 10.53 2.23 -0.71
N THR A 300 9.85 2.92 -1.63
CA THR A 300 10.47 3.80 -2.65
C THR A 300 9.80 5.18 -2.63
N LEU A 301 10.46 6.20 -3.19
CA LEU A 301 9.85 7.53 -3.31
C LEU A 301 8.59 7.46 -4.16
N GLU A 302 8.65 6.71 -5.27
CA GLU A 302 7.58 6.53 -6.22
C GLU A 302 6.35 5.88 -5.58
N ASN A 303 6.54 4.81 -4.79
CA ASN A 303 5.43 4.15 -4.07
C ASN A 303 4.78 5.06 -3.03
N ILE A 304 5.58 5.87 -2.32
CA ILE A 304 5.07 6.84 -1.34
C ILE A 304 4.28 7.95 -2.06
N GLN A 305 4.72 8.39 -3.24
CA GLN A 305 3.99 9.33 -4.09
C GLN A 305 2.69 8.71 -4.64
N CYS A 306 2.69 7.44 -5.04
CA CYS A 306 1.46 6.72 -5.38
C CYS A 306 0.49 6.63 -4.19
N LEU A 307 0.97 6.35 -2.97
CA LEU A 307 0.15 6.30 -1.75
C LEU A 307 -0.44 7.67 -1.39
N MET A 308 0.32 8.75 -1.57
CA MET A 308 -0.16 10.13 -1.42
C MET A 308 -1.29 10.43 -2.43
N MET A 309 -1.05 10.20 -3.72
CA MET A 309 -2.06 10.45 -4.77
C MET A 309 -3.29 9.54 -4.59
N GLY A 310 -3.10 8.30 -4.14
CA GLY A 310 -4.17 7.37 -3.82
C GLY A 310 -5.00 7.86 -2.63
N ALA A 311 -4.38 8.37 -1.58
CA ALA A 311 -5.09 8.97 -0.45
C ALA A 311 -5.94 10.17 -0.90
N MET A 312 -5.41 11.05 -1.74
CA MET A 312 -6.13 12.21 -2.28
C MET A 312 -7.29 11.79 -3.21
N LYS A 313 -7.07 10.77 -4.06
CA LYS A 313 -8.16 10.15 -4.83
C LYS A 313 -9.24 9.54 -3.93
N ALA A 314 -8.87 8.82 -2.88
CA ALA A 314 -9.82 8.23 -1.94
C ALA A 314 -10.58 9.30 -1.14
N GLN A 315 -9.98 10.46 -0.87
CA GLN A 315 -10.67 11.62 -0.30
C GLN A 315 -11.70 12.19 -1.29
N GLY A 316 -11.34 12.38 -2.56
CA GLY A 316 -12.25 12.84 -3.62
C GLY A 316 -13.35 11.84 -4.01
N ASP A 317 -13.11 10.53 -3.89
CA ASP A 317 -14.14 9.50 -4.06
C ASP A 317 -15.00 9.30 -2.78
N ALA A 318 -14.84 10.15 -1.75
CA ALA A 318 -15.52 10.09 -0.46
C ALA A 318 -15.35 8.75 0.30
N ARG A 319 -14.15 8.14 0.23
CA ARG A 319 -13.76 6.85 0.85
C ARG A 319 -12.79 7.07 2.02
N PRO A 320 -13.20 7.65 3.17
CA PRO A 320 -12.28 8.05 4.24
C PRO A 320 -11.51 6.88 4.86
N SER A 321 -12.11 5.69 4.96
CA SER A 321 -11.44 4.48 5.48
C SER A 321 -10.26 4.05 4.58
N LEU A 322 -10.44 4.11 3.26
CA LEU A 322 -9.37 3.86 2.28
C LEU A 322 -8.31 4.96 2.30
N CYS A 323 -8.73 6.24 2.34
CA CYS A 323 -7.82 7.37 2.45
C CYS A 323 -6.88 7.22 3.66
N TRP A 324 -7.43 7.02 4.86
CA TRP A 324 -6.65 6.80 6.07
C TRP A 324 -5.72 5.57 5.99
N THR A 325 -6.17 4.48 5.34
CA THR A 325 -5.34 3.27 5.14
C THR A 325 -4.12 3.54 4.24
N LEU A 326 -4.31 4.28 3.15
CA LEU A 326 -3.23 4.66 2.23
C LEU A 326 -2.26 5.64 2.90
N VAL A 327 -2.77 6.66 3.61
CA VAL A 327 -1.95 7.60 4.40
C VAL A 327 -1.13 6.88 5.47
N SER A 328 -1.77 6.04 6.28
CA SER A 328 -1.11 5.25 7.33
C SER A 328 0.00 4.36 6.76
N THR A 329 -0.16 3.91 5.51
CA THR A 329 0.83 3.08 4.81
C THR A 329 1.98 3.92 4.26
N GLY A 330 1.69 5.07 3.64
CA GLY A 330 2.70 6.06 3.26
C GLY A 330 3.55 6.54 4.45
N ALA A 331 2.92 6.77 5.61
CA ALA A 331 3.61 7.12 6.85
C ALA A 331 4.66 6.08 7.28
N ARG A 332 4.31 4.78 7.24
CA ARG A 332 5.25 3.68 7.57
C ARG A 332 6.40 3.58 6.57
N LEU A 333 6.16 3.81 5.27
CA LEU A 333 7.22 3.83 4.27
C LEU A 333 8.13 5.07 4.40
N CYS A 334 7.56 6.26 4.69
CA CYS A 334 8.31 7.47 5.06
C CYS A 334 9.17 7.25 6.31
N GLN A 335 8.66 6.57 7.32
CA GLN A 335 9.44 6.19 8.52
C GLN A 335 10.57 5.21 8.16
N SER A 336 10.30 4.21 7.32
CA SER A 336 11.28 3.21 6.87
C SER A 336 12.41 3.79 6.02
N LEU A 337 12.17 4.91 5.31
CA LEU A 337 13.19 5.65 4.55
C LEU A 337 13.75 6.88 5.28
N GLY A 338 13.40 7.08 6.56
CA GLY A 338 13.90 8.21 7.35
C GLY A 338 13.38 9.59 6.93
N TYR A 339 12.31 9.70 6.13
CA TYR A 339 11.82 10.99 5.59
C TYR A 339 11.30 11.96 6.66
N HIS A 340 11.14 11.51 7.91
CA HIS A 340 10.85 12.33 9.09
C HIS A 340 12.09 13.04 9.67
N ARG A 341 13.30 12.68 9.20
CA ARG A 341 14.59 13.23 9.64
C ARG A 341 15.24 14.09 8.58
N GLU A 342 15.58 15.34 8.93
CA GLU A 342 16.35 16.21 8.04
C GLU A 342 17.72 15.60 7.72
N SER A 343 18.36 14.98 8.72
CA SER A 343 19.67 14.33 8.57
C SER A 343 19.71 13.11 7.64
N GLU A 344 18.56 12.57 7.23
CA GLU A 344 18.40 11.53 6.19
C GLU A 344 18.00 12.14 4.83
N VAL A 345 17.10 13.13 4.86
CA VAL A 345 16.59 13.83 3.68
C VAL A 345 17.68 14.63 2.97
N ALA A 346 18.47 15.42 3.72
CA ALA A 346 19.55 16.29 3.25
C ALA A 346 20.73 15.58 2.56
N ARG A 347 20.83 14.25 2.63
CA ARG A 347 21.94 13.48 2.03
C ARG A 347 21.86 13.37 0.50
N GLY A 348 20.69 13.64 -0.08
CA GLY A 348 20.47 13.57 -1.52
C GLY A 348 20.79 14.89 -2.25
N PRO A 349 20.73 14.90 -3.60
CA PRO A 349 20.64 16.13 -4.37
C PRO A 349 19.46 17.00 -3.90
N PRO A 350 19.55 18.34 -3.95
CA PRO A 350 18.51 19.24 -3.41
C PRO A 350 17.10 18.94 -3.92
N ASP A 351 16.94 18.67 -5.23
CA ASP A 351 15.65 18.39 -5.86
C ASP A 351 15.02 17.10 -5.32
N LEU A 352 15.85 16.08 -5.05
CA LEU A 352 15.41 14.83 -4.44
C LEU A 352 15.10 15.01 -2.95
N ALA A 353 15.86 15.83 -2.24
CA ALA A 353 15.58 16.17 -0.85
C ALA A 353 14.22 16.89 -0.73
N ASP A 354 13.96 17.90 -1.56
CA ASP A 354 12.67 18.58 -1.61
C ASP A 354 11.53 17.62 -2.04
N ALA A 355 11.73 16.74 -3.03
CA ALA A 355 10.72 15.75 -3.41
C ALA A 355 10.31 14.83 -2.24
N LYS A 356 11.26 14.44 -1.37
CA LYS A 356 10.97 13.72 -0.12
C LYS A 356 10.17 14.60 0.86
N ARG A 357 10.57 15.86 1.05
CA ARG A 357 9.85 16.82 1.92
C ARG A 357 8.41 17.02 1.47
N HIS A 358 8.13 17.14 0.17
CA HIS A 358 6.77 17.26 -0.35
C HIS A 358 5.91 16.06 0.03
N VAL A 359 6.33 14.85 -0.34
CA VAL A 359 5.49 13.67 -0.14
C VAL A 359 5.30 13.38 1.35
N PHE A 360 6.31 13.66 2.18
CA PHE A 360 6.20 13.60 3.64
C PHE A 360 5.15 14.60 4.17
N TRP A 361 5.29 15.89 3.85
CA TRP A 361 4.41 16.93 4.38
C TRP A 361 2.98 16.86 3.82
N MET A 362 2.80 16.40 2.58
CA MET A 362 1.47 16.11 2.02
C MET A 362 0.78 14.97 2.76
N LEU A 363 1.46 13.83 2.97
CA LEU A 363 0.91 12.72 3.76
C LEU A 363 0.62 13.14 5.21
N TYR A 364 1.50 13.92 5.82
CA TYR A 364 1.29 14.52 7.15
C TYR A 364 0.01 15.37 7.19
N MET A 365 -0.21 16.28 6.22
CA MET A 365 -1.41 17.13 6.20
C MET A 365 -2.69 16.30 6.09
N ILE A 366 -2.73 15.32 5.18
CA ILE A 366 -3.90 14.44 5.02
C ILE A 366 -4.11 13.61 6.30
N ASP A 367 -3.04 13.13 6.95
CA ASP A 367 -3.12 12.40 8.22
C ASP A 367 -3.71 13.24 9.36
N LYS A 368 -3.26 14.49 9.55
CA LYS A 368 -3.80 15.37 10.60
C LYS A 368 -5.28 15.72 10.38
N ILE A 369 -5.66 16.00 9.12
CA ILE A 369 -7.05 16.25 8.74
C ILE A 369 -7.92 15.01 9.01
N MET A 370 -7.47 13.82 8.61
CA MET A 370 -8.19 12.55 8.84
C MET A 370 -8.22 12.16 10.33
N SER A 371 -7.15 12.44 11.09
CA SER A 371 -7.07 12.20 12.53
C SER A 371 -8.15 12.98 13.28
N LEU A 372 -8.24 14.29 13.02
CA LEU A 372 -9.25 15.15 13.64
C LEU A 372 -10.67 14.77 13.19
N ASN A 373 -10.88 14.53 11.90
CA ASN A 373 -12.22 14.22 11.36
C ASN A 373 -12.75 12.85 11.81
N LEU A 374 -11.92 11.81 11.81
CA LEU A 374 -12.32 10.43 12.18
C LEU A 374 -12.14 10.14 13.68
N GLY A 375 -11.64 11.10 14.46
CA GLY A 375 -11.27 10.89 15.86
C GLY A 375 -10.12 9.87 16.02
N ARG A 376 -9.24 9.70 15.04
CA ARG A 376 -8.16 8.71 15.07
C ARG A 376 -6.83 9.34 15.48
N ALA A 377 -5.95 8.55 16.09
CA ALA A 377 -4.61 9.01 16.42
C ALA A 377 -3.77 9.12 15.14
N SER A 378 -2.90 10.13 15.09
CA SER A 378 -2.05 10.45 13.95
C SER A 378 -0.97 9.39 13.70
N SER A 379 -0.72 9.08 12.42
CA SER A 379 0.39 8.23 11.98
C SER A 379 1.75 8.94 12.08
N PHE A 380 1.74 10.26 12.24
CA PHE A 380 2.90 11.15 12.28
C PHE A 380 3.03 11.80 13.67
N PRO A 381 3.79 11.19 14.61
CA PRO A 381 4.00 11.76 15.94
C PRO A 381 4.95 12.97 15.88
N ASP A 382 4.45 14.18 16.17
CA ASP A 382 5.19 15.44 16.02
C ASP A 382 6.48 15.53 16.85
N TYR A 383 6.59 14.75 17.93
CA TYR A 383 7.78 14.69 18.77
C TYR A 383 8.96 13.93 18.12
N ASP A 384 8.74 13.27 16.97
CA ASP A 384 9.76 12.50 16.24
C ASP A 384 10.02 13.03 14.83
N ILE A 385 9.59 14.27 14.53
CA ILE A 385 9.73 14.92 13.23
C ILE A 385 10.70 16.09 13.33
N ASP A 386 11.83 16.01 12.63
CA ASP A 386 12.81 17.11 12.52
C ASP A 386 13.13 17.53 11.07
N VAL A 387 12.57 16.85 10.07
CA VAL A 387 12.65 17.25 8.65
C VAL A 387 12.14 18.69 8.42
N GLU A 388 12.86 19.46 7.62
CA GLU A 388 12.47 20.82 7.27
C GLU A 388 11.28 20.84 6.29
N VAL A 389 10.63 21.99 6.16
CA VAL A 389 9.68 22.23 5.06
C VAL A 389 10.46 22.53 3.79
N PHE A 390 9.97 22.07 2.64
CA PHE A 390 10.58 22.27 1.33
C PHE A 390 10.92 23.74 1.04
N SER A 391 11.96 23.97 0.23
CA SER A 391 12.33 25.33 -0.21
C SER A 391 11.24 25.91 -1.12
N PRO A 392 10.86 27.20 -1.06
CA PRO A 392 9.96 27.77 -2.06
C PRO A 392 10.60 27.77 -3.46
N ASN A 393 9.87 27.38 -4.49
CA ASN A 393 10.33 27.47 -5.87
C ASN A 393 10.57 28.94 -6.28
N PRO A 394 11.65 29.27 -7.02
CA PRO A 394 11.92 30.65 -7.44
C PRO A 394 10.97 31.19 -8.52
N ASN A 395 10.22 30.33 -9.23
CA ASN A 395 9.22 30.75 -10.20
C ASN A 395 7.95 31.26 -9.48
N PRO A 396 7.50 32.52 -9.68
CA PRO A 396 6.30 33.07 -9.03
C PRO A 396 5.04 32.22 -9.18
N SER A 397 4.87 31.52 -10.31
CA SER A 397 3.71 30.65 -10.57
C SER A 397 3.67 29.40 -9.68
N PHE A 398 4.81 28.94 -9.18
CA PHE A 398 4.93 27.78 -8.30
C PHE A 398 5.07 28.20 -6.83
N TRP A 399 5.82 29.28 -6.58
CA TRP A 399 5.99 29.93 -5.28
C TRP A 399 4.66 30.21 -4.56
N ALA A 400 3.63 30.59 -5.30
CA ALA A 400 2.29 30.85 -4.77
C ALA A 400 1.70 29.61 -4.07
N TRP A 401 1.75 28.46 -4.76
CA TRP A 401 1.28 27.17 -4.26
C TRP A 401 2.15 26.68 -3.11
N ASP A 402 3.47 26.85 -3.19
CA ASP A 402 4.39 26.52 -2.10
C ASP A 402 4.05 27.28 -0.80
N LYS A 403 3.74 28.58 -0.90
CA LYS A 403 3.35 29.39 0.26
C LYS A 403 2.00 29.00 0.85
N VAL A 404 1.05 28.57 0.02
CA VAL A 404 -0.22 27.99 0.46
C VAL A 404 0.01 26.67 1.19
N LEU A 405 0.79 25.75 0.62
CA LEU A 405 1.11 24.47 1.24
C LEU A 405 1.88 24.65 2.56
N MET A 406 2.84 25.58 2.63
CA MET A 406 3.50 25.97 3.89
C MET A 406 2.51 26.44 4.96
N ALA A 407 1.53 27.27 4.60
CA ALA A 407 0.51 27.72 5.54
C ALA A 407 -0.42 26.57 5.99
N PHE A 408 -0.75 25.63 5.10
CA PHE A 408 -1.53 24.44 5.45
C PHE A 408 -0.75 23.44 6.34
N ILE A 409 0.57 23.32 6.20
CA ILE A 409 1.40 22.52 7.11
C ILE A 409 1.29 23.06 8.54
N GLU A 410 1.40 24.38 8.73
CA GLU A 410 1.22 25.01 10.05
C GLU A 410 -0.20 24.88 10.60
N LEU A 411 -1.23 24.91 9.73
CA LEU A 411 -2.61 24.59 10.16
C LEU A 411 -2.71 23.14 10.65
N CYS A 412 -2.09 22.19 9.95
CA CYS A 412 -2.14 20.77 10.29
C CYS A 412 -1.38 20.47 11.60
N LYS A 413 -0.28 21.19 11.89
CA LYS A 413 0.37 21.20 13.22
C LYS A 413 -0.58 21.67 14.32
N LEU A 414 -1.32 22.76 14.11
CA LEU A 414 -2.34 23.23 15.06
C LEU A 414 -3.49 22.22 15.22
N GLN A 415 -3.95 21.57 14.15
CA GLN A 415 -4.97 20.51 14.19
C GLN A 415 -4.49 19.28 14.97
N GLY A 416 -3.22 18.87 14.81
CA GLY A 416 -2.60 17.80 15.59
C GLY A 416 -2.58 18.13 17.10
N GLN A 417 -2.10 19.32 17.45
CA GLN A 417 -2.09 19.82 18.84
C GLN A 417 -3.52 19.87 19.42
N MET A 418 -4.50 20.36 18.66
CA MET A 418 -5.91 20.34 19.07
C MET A 418 -6.41 18.92 19.33
N TYR A 419 -6.12 17.95 18.46
CA TYR A 419 -6.48 16.55 18.68
C TYR A 419 -5.88 16.01 19.99
N ASP A 420 -4.57 16.15 20.16
CA ASP A 420 -3.84 15.58 21.30
C ASP A 420 -4.24 16.19 22.64
N GLU A 421 -4.55 17.49 22.67
CA GLU A 421 -4.86 18.24 23.90
C GLU A 421 -6.35 18.34 24.24
N LEU A 422 -7.26 18.21 23.25
CA LEU A 422 -8.71 18.37 23.46
C LEU A 422 -9.52 17.09 23.18
N TYR A 423 -9.12 16.24 22.24
CA TYR A 423 -9.93 15.10 21.76
C TYR A 423 -9.37 13.73 22.17
N SER A 424 -8.06 13.60 22.35
CA SER A 424 -7.39 12.31 22.67
C SER A 424 -7.87 11.65 23.97
N ALA A 425 -7.62 10.34 24.10
CA ALA A 425 -7.91 9.61 25.35
C ALA A 425 -7.06 10.08 26.57
N ARG A 426 -6.07 10.95 26.39
CA ARG A 426 -5.38 11.68 27.46
C ARG A 426 -6.07 13.01 27.77
N ALA A 427 -6.48 13.74 26.73
CA ALA A 427 -7.22 15.00 26.83
C ALA A 427 -8.59 14.85 27.51
N ARG A 428 -9.34 13.78 27.19
CA ARG A 428 -10.66 13.50 27.78
C ARG A 428 -10.61 13.19 29.29
N ARG A 429 -9.41 12.96 29.85
CA ARG A 429 -9.16 12.76 31.30
C ARG A 429 -8.58 13.99 32.00
N GLN A 430 -8.45 15.13 31.32
CA GLN A 430 -8.04 16.39 31.96
C GLN A 430 -9.22 17.10 32.65
N PRO A 431 -9.00 17.85 33.75
CA PRO A 431 -10.04 18.65 34.39
C PRO A 431 -10.70 19.65 33.44
N PRO A 432 -12.01 19.96 33.60
CA PRO A 432 -12.72 20.92 32.76
C PRO A 432 -12.04 22.29 32.64
N GLU A 433 -11.43 22.76 33.72
CA GLU A 433 -10.73 24.05 33.82
C GLU A 433 -9.47 24.06 32.95
N MET A 434 -8.75 22.94 32.91
CA MET A 434 -7.57 22.78 32.05
C MET A 434 -7.99 22.70 30.58
N ARG A 435 -9.05 21.94 30.27
CA ARG A 435 -9.62 21.86 28.91
C ARG A 435 -10.10 23.23 28.42
N SER A 436 -10.73 24.03 29.28
CA SER A 436 -11.19 25.38 28.96
C SER A 436 -10.04 26.32 28.59
N ARG A 437 -8.92 26.30 29.33
CA ARG A 437 -7.71 27.07 29.00
C ARG A 437 -7.11 26.65 27.66
N LEU A 438 -6.95 25.35 27.42
CA LEU A 438 -6.42 24.81 26.16
C LEU A 438 -7.30 25.20 24.96
N ILE A 439 -8.63 25.25 25.12
CA ILE A 439 -9.56 25.76 24.08
C ILE A 439 -9.28 27.24 23.77
N GLN A 440 -9.06 28.08 24.79
CA GLN A 440 -8.75 29.51 24.59
C GLN A 440 -7.38 29.69 23.91
N GLU A 441 -6.35 28.98 24.36
CA GLU A 441 -4.99 29.02 23.80
C GLU A 441 -4.95 28.54 22.34
N ARG A 442 -5.67 27.45 22.00
CA ARG A 442 -5.78 26.94 20.63
C ARG A 442 -6.62 27.84 19.73
N SER A 443 -7.70 28.44 20.25
CA SER A 443 -8.50 29.42 19.52
C SER A 443 -7.67 30.67 19.16
N ALA A 444 -6.89 31.20 20.11
CA ALA A 444 -5.98 32.32 19.85
C ALA A 444 -4.88 31.94 18.83
N SER A 445 -4.34 30.73 18.92
CA SER A 445 -3.34 30.20 17.96
C SER A 445 -3.90 30.12 16.53
N LEU A 446 -5.11 29.57 16.38
CA LEU A 446 -5.80 29.45 15.09
C LEU A 446 -6.16 30.82 14.50
N PHE A 447 -6.58 31.78 15.33
CA PHE A 447 -6.83 33.16 14.90
C PHE A 447 -5.55 33.85 14.43
N ALA A 448 -4.43 33.69 15.16
CA ALA A 448 -3.13 34.23 14.75
C ALA A 448 -2.65 33.63 13.42
N TRP A 449 -2.82 32.33 13.21
CA TRP A 449 -2.56 31.67 11.93
C TRP A 449 -3.43 32.25 10.80
N HIS A 450 -4.73 32.44 11.03
CA HIS A 450 -5.66 32.99 10.02
C HIS A 450 -5.30 34.44 9.62
N VAL A 451 -4.89 35.26 10.59
CA VAL A 451 -4.35 36.62 10.34
C VAL A 451 -3.01 36.57 9.57
N SER A 452 -2.21 35.52 9.73
CA SER A 452 -0.99 35.30 8.94
C SER A 452 -1.31 34.90 7.49
N LEU A 453 -2.20 33.93 7.28
CA LEU A 453 -2.62 33.47 5.95
C LEU A 453 -3.15 34.63 5.09
N LYS A 454 -3.98 35.50 5.67
CA LYS A 454 -4.51 36.69 4.99
C LYS A 454 -3.42 37.64 4.47
N LYS A 455 -2.24 37.69 5.10
CA LYS A 455 -1.11 38.49 4.60
C LYS A 455 -0.42 37.86 3.40
N VAL A 456 -0.38 36.53 3.30
CA VAL A 456 0.10 35.81 2.10
C VAL A 456 -0.86 36.08 0.94
N GLN A 457 -2.16 35.86 1.17
CA GLN A 457 -3.24 36.02 0.20
C GLN A 457 -3.32 37.45 -0.37
N ALA A 458 -3.18 38.48 0.48
CA ALA A 458 -3.24 39.89 0.08
C ALA A 458 -2.15 40.34 -0.93
N HIS A 459 -1.12 39.52 -1.19
CA HIS A 459 -0.11 39.81 -2.20
C HIS A 459 -0.35 39.10 -3.54
N GLN A 460 -1.39 38.26 -3.67
CA GLN A 460 -1.63 37.42 -4.86
C GLN A 460 -3.12 37.24 -5.19
N THR A 461 -3.76 38.23 -5.79
CA THR A 461 -5.15 38.13 -6.29
C THR A 461 -5.35 37.03 -7.35
N GLU A 462 -4.34 36.71 -8.16
CA GLU A 462 -4.39 35.58 -9.10
C GLU A 462 -4.40 34.22 -8.37
N LEU A 463 -3.79 34.11 -7.19
CA LEU A 463 -3.85 32.89 -6.37
C LEU A 463 -5.25 32.65 -5.80
N GLU A 464 -5.98 33.70 -5.40
CA GLU A 464 -7.37 33.57 -4.93
C GLU A 464 -8.29 32.95 -5.99
N LYS A 465 -8.11 33.41 -7.24
CA LYS A 465 -8.79 32.88 -8.42
C LYS A 465 -8.39 31.43 -8.69
N GLN A 466 -7.09 31.13 -8.73
CA GLN A 466 -6.61 29.76 -8.96
C GLN A 466 -7.01 28.77 -7.86
N MET A 467 -7.05 29.19 -6.59
CA MET A 467 -7.60 28.38 -5.49
C MET A 467 -9.12 28.18 -5.63
N SER A 468 -9.87 29.21 -6.03
CA SER A 468 -11.31 29.12 -6.28
C SER A 468 -11.62 28.17 -7.45
N ASP A 469 -10.81 28.21 -8.50
CA ASP A 469 -10.92 27.34 -9.67
C ASP A 469 -10.49 25.89 -9.35
N PHE A 470 -9.49 25.70 -8.47
CA PHE A 470 -9.09 24.39 -7.95
C PHE A 470 -10.19 23.76 -7.06
N ILE A 471 -10.79 24.51 -6.14
CA ILE A 471 -11.95 24.05 -5.35
C ILE A 471 -13.13 23.69 -6.27
N ARG A 472 -13.36 24.48 -7.34
CA ARG A 472 -14.40 24.17 -8.33
C ARG A 472 -14.07 22.92 -9.15
N SER A 473 -12.79 22.66 -9.45
CA SER A 473 -12.31 21.45 -10.12
C SER A 473 -12.57 20.19 -9.29
N ILE A 474 -12.28 20.20 -7.98
CA ILE A 474 -12.61 19.12 -7.05
C ILE A 474 -14.13 18.86 -7.04
N HIS A 475 -14.95 19.92 -6.97
CA HIS A 475 -16.40 19.78 -7.00
C HIS A 475 -16.95 19.33 -8.37
N SER A 476 -16.20 19.51 -9.46
CA SER A 476 -16.59 19.05 -10.81
C SER A 476 -16.47 17.54 -10.94
N THR A 477 -15.38 16.95 -10.44
CA THR A 477 -15.12 15.49 -10.47
C THR A 477 -16.14 14.65 -9.69
N HIS A 478 -16.90 15.27 -8.77
CA HIS A 478 -18.05 14.63 -8.12
C HIS A 478 -19.30 14.54 -9.03
N LYS A 479 -19.60 15.56 -9.84
CA LYS A 479 -20.86 15.63 -10.61
C LYS A 479 -20.94 14.61 -11.74
N THR A 480 -19.80 14.26 -12.34
CA THR A 480 -19.70 13.27 -13.43
C THR A 480 -19.82 11.81 -12.96
N LYS A 481 -20.04 11.56 -11.67
CA LYS A 481 -20.29 10.22 -11.09
C LYS A 481 -21.73 10.01 -10.58
N THR A 482 -22.62 10.99 -10.82
CA THR A 482 -24.04 10.97 -10.37
C THR A 482 -25.06 10.95 -11.50
N THR A 483 -24.63 10.60 -12.71
CA THR A 483 -25.43 10.43 -13.94
C THR A 483 -24.89 9.26 -14.74
#